data_AF-A0A350HZ54-F1
#
_entry.id   AF-A0A350HZ54-F1
#
_cell.length_a   1.000
_cell.length_b   1.000
_cell.length_c   1.000
_cell.angle_alpha   90.00
_cell.angle_beta   90.00
_cell.angle_gamma   90.00
#
_symmetry.space_group_name_H-M   'P 1'
#
loop_
_entity.id
_entity.type
_entity.pdbx_description
1 polymer ?
#
loop_
_entity_poly.entity_id
_entity_poly.type
_entity_poly.pdbx_seq_one_letter_code
_entity_poly.pdbx_strand_id
1 'polypeptide(L)'
;FTGESDTFIRYPAGTEPYFDQPRKIIQNFPLIDGGDAHSVAQRKRLFQNAICWLLRCSACSSVHLQVSPGAWNQAVESGELVRQSFHIVNNGICESTAGRVLIDIPPGVTVEDVEMSKGLGWKRELDGHRVSLNLGRLPAGEEDGVDVQLLLRSLTPGEYSFLICSESINTEPVCIEQPLSVKGLPMLPPRISIARGNTGNLLLVIKGQQGMRYRVESSSDFQTWEFLGAASGIETGIPLPTNQDGVPLNLFYRASIAL
;
A
#
# COMPACT_ATOMS: atom_id res chain seq x y z
N PHE A 1 31.60 -2.69 -23.27
CA PHE A 1 30.17 -2.76 -23.64
C PHE A 1 29.68 -4.19 -23.38
N THR A 2 29.34 -4.47 -22.13
CA THR A 2 28.72 -5.72 -21.66
C THR A 2 27.21 -5.49 -21.67
N GLY A 3 26.57 -5.92 -22.75
CA GLY A 3 25.14 -5.68 -22.98
C GLY A 3 24.28 -6.61 -22.15
N GLU A 4 23.86 -6.15 -20.97
CA GLU A 4 22.66 -6.66 -20.32
C GLU A 4 21.46 -6.16 -21.13
N SER A 5 20.91 -7.03 -21.98
CA SER A 5 19.66 -6.76 -22.67
C SER A 5 18.52 -7.04 -21.70
N ASP A 6 18.04 -6.00 -21.02
CA ASP A 6 16.85 -6.09 -20.18
C ASP A 6 15.65 -6.52 -21.05
N THR A 7 15.09 -7.67 -20.71
CA THR A 7 13.93 -8.23 -21.40
C THR A 7 12.67 -7.82 -20.63
N PHE A 8 11.96 -6.82 -21.15
CA PHE A 8 10.70 -6.38 -20.56
C PHE A 8 9.52 -7.22 -21.08
N ILE A 9 8.72 -7.77 -20.16
CA ILE A 9 7.47 -8.46 -20.47
C ILE A 9 6.32 -7.61 -19.96
N ARG A 10 5.42 -7.20 -20.85
CA ARG A 10 4.16 -6.56 -20.49
C ARG A 10 3.06 -7.61 -20.51
N TYR A 11 2.62 -8.04 -19.34
CA TYR A 11 1.34 -8.74 -19.19
C TYR A 11 0.20 -7.70 -19.31
N PRO A 12 -0.85 -7.94 -20.10
CA PRO A 12 -2.08 -7.17 -19.95
C PRO A 12 -2.70 -7.48 -18.58
N ALA A 13 -3.29 -6.46 -17.95
CA ALA A 13 -3.96 -6.62 -16.66
C ALA A 13 -5.07 -7.68 -16.81
N GLY A 14 -5.09 -8.66 -15.91
CA GLY A 14 -6.02 -9.80 -15.95
C GLY A 14 -7.51 -9.44 -15.80
N THR A 15 -7.85 -8.16 -15.68
CA THR A 15 -9.19 -7.65 -15.40
C THR A 15 -9.90 -7.05 -16.60
N GLU A 16 -9.28 -6.90 -17.77
CA GLU A 16 -9.97 -6.43 -18.98
C GLU A 16 -10.38 -7.61 -19.87
N PRO A 17 -11.68 -7.95 -19.94
CA PRO A 17 -12.14 -8.96 -20.86
C PRO A 17 -12.15 -8.38 -22.28
N TYR A 18 -11.04 -8.52 -23.00
CA TYR A 18 -11.03 -8.32 -24.45
C TYR A 18 -11.71 -9.52 -25.12
N PHE A 19 -13.02 -9.45 -25.27
CA PHE A 19 -13.79 -10.48 -26.00
C PHE A 19 -13.59 -10.40 -27.53
N ASP A 20 -13.05 -9.29 -28.06
CA ASP A 20 -13.12 -8.99 -29.50
C ASP A 20 -11.76 -8.82 -30.21
N GLN A 21 -10.63 -9.01 -29.53
CA GLN A 21 -9.30 -8.94 -30.15
C GLN A 21 -8.48 -10.23 -29.98
N PRO A 22 -7.77 -10.71 -31.02
CA PRO A 22 -6.87 -11.84 -30.90
C PRO A 22 -5.75 -11.50 -29.92
N ARG A 23 -5.61 -12.32 -28.86
CA ARG A 23 -4.51 -12.21 -27.89
C ARG A 23 -3.18 -12.37 -28.62
N LYS A 24 -2.28 -11.40 -28.43
CA LYS A 24 -0.95 -11.38 -29.05
C LYS A 24 0.10 -11.18 -27.98
N ILE A 25 1.18 -11.94 -28.07
CA ILE A 25 2.38 -11.77 -27.25
C ILE A 25 3.60 -11.77 -28.15
N ILE A 26 4.57 -10.91 -27.84
CA ILE A 26 5.87 -10.85 -28.51
C ILE A 26 6.92 -11.00 -27.41
N GLN A 27 7.78 -12.00 -27.53
CA GLN A 27 8.90 -12.23 -26.62
C GLN A 27 10.17 -12.26 -27.45
N ASN A 28 11.13 -11.41 -27.09
CA ASN A 28 12.47 -11.41 -27.67
C ASN A 28 13.42 -11.98 -26.64
N PHE A 29 14.22 -12.98 -27.03
CA PHE A 29 15.21 -13.57 -26.16
C PHE A 29 16.59 -13.44 -26.81
N PRO A 30 17.65 -13.06 -26.06
CA PRO A 30 18.99 -13.16 -26.56
C PRO A 30 19.35 -14.63 -26.81
N LEU A 31 19.91 -14.92 -27.99
CA LEU A 31 20.53 -16.20 -28.31
C LEU A 31 21.85 -16.29 -27.53
N ILE A 32 21.78 -16.79 -26.30
CA ILE A 32 22.97 -17.12 -25.50
C ILE A 32 23.32 -18.57 -25.82
N ASP A 33 24.60 -18.83 -26.07
CA ASP A 33 25.14 -20.17 -26.33
C ASP A 33 24.66 -21.15 -25.25
N GLY A 34 24.22 -22.35 -25.64
CA GLY A 34 23.36 -23.25 -24.86
C GLY A 34 23.91 -23.81 -23.53
N GLY A 35 24.98 -23.22 -22.98
CA GLY A 35 25.62 -23.62 -21.73
C GLY A 35 24.96 -23.09 -20.45
N ASP A 36 24.12 -22.06 -20.52
CA ASP A 36 23.42 -21.53 -19.33
C ASP A 36 22.08 -22.21 -19.09
N ALA A 37 22.12 -23.31 -18.32
CA ALA A 37 20.95 -24.08 -17.93
C ALA A 37 19.89 -23.25 -17.18
N HIS A 38 20.31 -22.21 -16.44
CA HIS A 38 19.40 -21.34 -15.70
C HIS A 38 18.62 -20.43 -16.67
N SER A 39 19.32 -19.81 -17.62
CA SER A 39 18.69 -18.99 -18.66
C SER A 39 17.75 -19.82 -19.55
N VAL A 40 18.12 -21.07 -19.89
CA VAL A 40 17.23 -22.00 -20.63
C VAL A 40 15.97 -22.32 -19.84
N ALA A 41 16.08 -22.62 -18.53
CA ALA A 41 14.93 -22.90 -17.69
C ALA A 41 14.00 -21.69 -17.54
N GLN A 42 14.55 -20.49 -17.37
CA GLN A 42 13.77 -19.25 -17.31
C GLN A 42 13.04 -18.97 -18.64
N ARG A 43 13.72 -19.05 -19.79
CA ARG A 43 13.09 -18.87 -21.12
C ARG A 43 11.98 -19.89 -21.37
N LYS A 44 12.19 -21.16 -20.99
CA LYS A 44 11.16 -22.21 -21.08
C LYS A 44 9.91 -21.84 -20.28
N ARG A 45 10.07 -21.39 -19.04
CA ARG A 45 8.93 -20.94 -18.19
C ARG A 45 8.21 -19.75 -18.80
N LEU A 46 8.94 -18.76 -19.31
CA LEU A 46 8.37 -17.57 -19.94
C LEU A 46 7.59 -17.91 -21.22
N PHE A 47 8.12 -18.82 -22.04
CA PHE A 47 7.44 -19.29 -23.25
C PHE A 47 6.18 -20.11 -22.92
N GLN A 48 6.25 -21.01 -21.94
CA GLN A 48 5.09 -21.78 -21.50
C GLN A 48 3.98 -20.87 -20.94
N ASN A 49 4.34 -19.87 -20.12
CA ASN A 49 3.38 -18.88 -19.62
C ASN A 49 2.71 -18.11 -20.76
N ALA A 50 3.47 -17.73 -21.79
CA ALA A 50 2.96 -17.03 -22.97
C ALA A 50 1.96 -17.88 -23.76
N ILE A 51 2.29 -19.14 -24.03
CA ILE A 51 1.42 -20.09 -24.73
C ILE A 51 0.14 -20.34 -23.91
N CYS A 52 0.25 -20.56 -22.60
CA CYS A 52 -0.90 -20.76 -21.73
C CYS A 52 -1.83 -19.55 -21.72
N TRP A 53 -1.26 -18.34 -21.66
CA TRP A 53 -2.01 -17.10 -21.74
C TRP A 53 -2.70 -16.90 -23.10
N LEU A 54 -2.05 -17.27 -24.21
CA LEU A 54 -2.65 -17.22 -25.56
C LEU A 54 -3.79 -18.21 -25.73
N LEU A 55 -3.58 -19.46 -25.31
CA LEU A 55 -4.51 -20.56 -25.60
C LEU A 55 -5.66 -20.65 -24.60
N ARG A 56 -5.66 -19.85 -23.51
CA ARG A 56 -6.43 -20.19 -22.30
C ARG A 56 -6.23 -21.66 -22.02
N CYS A 57 -4.97 -22.10 -21.97
CA CYS A 57 -4.72 -23.44 -21.45
C CYS A 57 -5.42 -23.45 -20.10
N SER A 58 -6.51 -24.21 -20.02
CA SER A 58 -7.30 -24.33 -18.82
C SER A 58 -6.43 -25.10 -17.86
N ALA A 59 -5.50 -24.38 -17.23
CA ALA A 59 -4.97 -24.72 -15.94
C ALA A 59 -6.21 -24.73 -15.06
N CYS A 60 -6.81 -25.91 -14.96
CA CYS A 60 -7.71 -26.34 -13.92
C CYS A 60 -8.22 -25.21 -13.01
N SER A 61 -9.51 -24.91 -13.11
CA SER A 61 -10.17 -23.90 -12.29
C SER A 61 -10.30 -24.28 -10.81
N SER A 62 -9.88 -25.50 -10.42
CA SER A 62 -9.78 -25.94 -9.03
C SER A 62 -8.52 -25.36 -8.34
N VAL A 63 -8.31 -24.06 -8.52
CA VAL A 63 -7.42 -23.24 -7.69
C VAL A 63 -8.28 -22.70 -6.56
N HIS A 64 -7.80 -22.79 -5.32
CA HIS A 64 -8.53 -22.28 -4.17
C HIS A 64 -7.56 -21.48 -3.30
N LEU A 65 -7.42 -20.20 -3.64
CA LEU A 65 -6.72 -19.25 -2.79
C LEU A 65 -7.62 -18.97 -1.59
N GLN A 66 -7.20 -19.45 -0.43
CA GLN A 66 -7.89 -19.21 0.82
C GLN A 66 -7.12 -18.19 1.63
N VAL A 67 -7.77 -17.08 1.94
CA VAL A 67 -7.28 -16.11 2.91
C VAL A 67 -7.84 -16.48 4.28
N SER A 68 -6.96 -16.64 5.26
CA SER A 68 -7.35 -16.91 6.65
C SER A 68 -6.79 -15.81 7.54
N PRO A 69 -7.59 -15.18 8.42
CA PRO A 69 -7.07 -14.20 9.35
C PRO A 69 -6.07 -14.85 10.31
N GLY A 70 -4.97 -14.15 10.58
CA GLY A 70 -3.97 -14.53 11.56
C GLY A 70 -4.24 -13.81 12.88
N ALA A 71 -3.24 -13.11 13.41
CA ALA A 71 -3.45 -12.15 14.49
C ALA A 71 -4.24 -10.95 13.95
N TRP A 72 -5.54 -10.91 14.26
CA TRP A 72 -6.43 -9.81 13.90
C TRP A 72 -7.01 -9.12 15.15
N ASN A 73 -6.54 -7.91 15.46
CA ASN A 73 -7.05 -7.11 16.56
C ASN A 73 -8.37 -6.45 16.18
N GLN A 74 -9.44 -6.81 16.89
CA GLN A 74 -10.78 -6.29 16.62
C GLN A 74 -11.05 -4.94 17.27
N ALA A 75 -10.28 -4.53 18.28
CA ALA A 75 -10.49 -3.28 19.00
C ALA A 75 -9.16 -2.56 19.25
N VAL A 76 -9.07 -1.31 18.83
CA VAL A 76 -7.86 -0.48 18.88
C VAL A 76 -8.19 0.96 19.25
N GLU A 77 -7.23 1.76 19.70
CA GLU A 77 -7.46 3.18 20.00
C GLU A 77 -7.18 4.08 18.79
N SER A 78 -7.87 5.23 18.73
CA SER A 78 -7.63 6.24 17.69
C SER A 78 -6.17 6.73 17.74
N GLY A 79 -5.50 6.73 16.59
CA GLY A 79 -4.08 7.11 16.41
C GLY A 79 -3.09 5.96 16.55
N GLU A 80 -3.52 4.83 17.10
CA GLU A 80 -2.66 3.68 17.33
C GLU A 80 -2.17 3.07 16.00
N LEU A 81 -0.91 2.66 15.97
CA LEU A 81 -0.36 1.84 14.90
C LEU A 81 -0.61 0.38 15.22
N VAL A 82 -1.39 -0.29 14.37
CA VAL A 82 -1.83 -1.66 14.64
C VAL A 82 -1.36 -2.56 13.53
N ARG A 83 -0.67 -3.65 13.90
CA ARG A 83 -0.35 -4.74 12.97
C ARG A 83 -1.50 -5.73 12.92
N GLN A 84 -2.03 -5.94 11.72
CA GLN A 84 -2.98 -7.00 11.40
C GLN A 84 -2.29 -8.03 10.53
N SER A 85 -2.62 -9.31 10.68
CA SER A 85 -2.01 -10.35 9.86
C SER A 85 -3.04 -11.32 9.29
N PHE A 86 -2.71 -11.89 8.14
CA PHE A 86 -3.45 -12.97 7.51
C PHE A 86 -2.49 -13.87 6.72
N HIS A 87 -2.96 -15.09 6.49
CA HIS A 87 -2.23 -16.14 5.82
C HIS A 87 -2.99 -16.57 4.57
N ILE A 88 -2.27 -16.75 3.47
CA ILE A 88 -2.85 -17.09 2.16
C ILE A 88 -2.28 -18.43 1.69
N VAL A 89 -3.13 -19.42 1.48
CA VAL A 89 -2.75 -20.74 0.96
C VAL A 89 -3.48 -21.06 -0.33
N ASN A 90 -2.92 -21.98 -1.12
CA ASN A 90 -3.62 -22.56 -2.25
C ASN A 90 -4.02 -23.99 -1.93
N ASN A 91 -5.26 -24.15 -1.46
CA ASN A 91 -5.85 -25.45 -1.13
C ASN A 91 -6.47 -26.15 -2.35
N GLY A 92 -6.29 -25.57 -3.54
CA GLY A 92 -6.70 -26.17 -4.79
C GLY A 92 -5.79 -27.32 -5.18
N ILE A 93 -6.34 -28.26 -5.95
CA ILE A 93 -5.55 -29.32 -6.60
C ILE A 93 -4.66 -28.78 -7.72
N CYS A 94 -4.78 -27.49 -8.04
CA CYS A 94 -4.12 -26.83 -9.16
C CYS A 94 -3.37 -25.58 -8.73
N GLU A 95 -2.29 -25.28 -9.44
CA GLU A 95 -1.43 -24.15 -9.15
C GLU A 95 -2.15 -22.82 -9.47
N SER A 96 -2.07 -21.87 -8.54
CA SER A 96 -2.50 -20.50 -8.79
C SER A 96 -1.50 -19.78 -9.68
N THR A 97 -1.99 -19.13 -10.74
CA THR A 97 -1.16 -18.28 -11.61
C THR A 97 -1.66 -16.84 -11.59
N ALA A 98 -0.71 -15.91 -11.49
CA ALA A 98 -0.97 -14.48 -11.24
C ALA A 98 -1.94 -14.24 -10.08
N GLY A 99 -1.79 -15.01 -9.00
CA GLY A 99 -2.58 -14.89 -7.78
C GLY A 99 -2.42 -13.50 -7.18
N ARG A 100 -3.54 -12.93 -6.73
CA ARG A 100 -3.64 -11.58 -6.17
C ARG A 100 -4.58 -11.57 -4.97
N VAL A 101 -4.29 -10.67 -4.04
CA VAL A 101 -5.24 -10.29 -2.99
C VAL A 101 -5.52 -8.80 -3.11
N LEU A 102 -6.79 -8.45 -3.16
CA LEU A 102 -7.31 -7.09 -3.19
C LEU A 102 -7.92 -6.80 -1.84
N ILE A 103 -7.54 -5.67 -1.23
CA ILE A 103 -8.01 -5.24 0.07
C ILE A 103 -8.67 -3.88 -0.11
N ASP A 104 -9.98 -3.83 0.10
CA ASP A 104 -10.73 -2.58 0.17
C ASP A 104 -10.52 -1.96 1.54
N ILE A 105 -9.92 -0.77 1.57
CA ILE A 105 -9.62 -0.01 2.77
C ILE A 105 -10.81 0.91 3.06
N PRO A 106 -11.49 0.72 4.20
CA PRO A 106 -12.64 1.54 4.54
C PRO A 106 -12.22 3.01 4.78
N PRO A 107 -13.07 3.99 4.42
CA PRO A 107 -12.77 5.40 4.64
C PRO A 107 -12.45 5.68 6.12
N GLY A 108 -11.39 6.45 6.39
CA GLY A 108 -10.96 6.77 7.75
C GLY A 108 -9.79 5.91 8.26
N VAL A 109 -9.48 4.80 7.59
CA VAL A 109 -8.30 3.98 7.87
C VAL A 109 -7.22 4.20 6.81
N THR A 110 -5.96 4.29 7.25
CA THR A 110 -4.78 4.35 6.39
C THR A 110 -3.96 3.06 6.54
N VAL A 111 -3.43 2.60 5.41
CA VAL A 111 -2.39 1.56 5.38
C VAL A 111 -1.05 2.29 5.36
N GLU A 112 -0.28 2.13 6.42
CA GLU A 112 1.04 2.75 6.54
C GLU A 112 2.10 1.89 5.86
N ASP A 113 2.02 0.58 5.99
CA ASP A 113 2.94 -0.37 5.37
C ASP A 113 2.30 -1.75 5.19
N VAL A 114 2.88 -2.55 4.29
CA VAL A 114 2.54 -3.97 4.11
C VAL A 114 3.82 -4.78 3.95
N GLU A 115 3.98 -5.78 4.81
CA GLU A 115 5.06 -6.75 4.76
C GLU A 115 4.52 -8.09 4.25
N MET A 116 5.27 -8.78 3.39
CA MET A 116 4.90 -10.08 2.84
C MET A 116 6.08 -11.05 2.99
N SER A 117 5.83 -12.29 3.41
CA SER A 117 6.90 -13.30 3.56
C SER A 117 7.45 -13.77 2.21
N LYS A 118 6.60 -13.82 1.17
CA LYS A 118 6.98 -14.11 -0.22
C LYS A 118 5.99 -13.45 -1.20
N GLY A 119 6.36 -13.40 -2.48
CA GLY A 119 5.52 -12.85 -3.55
C GLY A 119 6.26 -11.82 -4.41
N LEU A 120 5.49 -11.04 -5.17
CA LEU A 120 5.97 -10.01 -6.10
C LEU A 120 5.81 -8.59 -5.53
N GLY A 121 5.38 -8.47 -4.27
CA GLY A 121 5.17 -7.20 -3.58
C GLY A 121 3.74 -6.65 -3.70
N TRP A 122 3.54 -5.48 -3.10
CA TRP A 122 2.25 -4.82 -3.02
C TRP A 122 2.27 -3.44 -3.70
N LYS A 123 1.08 -2.94 -4.04
CA LYS A 123 0.90 -1.55 -4.50
C LYS A 123 -0.43 -1.00 -4.00
N ARG A 124 -0.46 0.32 -3.82
CA ARG A 124 -1.72 1.05 -3.67
C ARG A 124 -2.31 1.30 -5.06
N GLU A 125 -3.59 1.01 -5.25
CA GLU A 125 -4.27 1.30 -6.50
C GLU A 125 -4.51 2.80 -6.66
N LEU A 126 -4.76 3.23 -7.90
CA LEU A 126 -4.91 4.65 -8.27
C LEU A 126 -6.09 5.33 -7.56
N ASP A 127 -7.10 4.57 -7.14
CA ASP A 127 -8.22 5.06 -6.36
C ASP A 127 -7.86 5.40 -4.91
N GLY A 128 -6.67 4.98 -4.43
CA GLY A 128 -6.20 5.20 -3.07
C GLY A 128 -6.94 4.40 -1.98
N HIS A 129 -8.05 3.74 -2.34
CA HIS A 129 -8.93 3.01 -1.44
C HIS A 129 -8.71 1.50 -1.49
N ARG A 130 -7.88 1.03 -2.42
CA ARG A 130 -7.55 -0.38 -2.54
C ARG A 130 -6.05 -0.63 -2.48
N VAL A 131 -5.67 -1.69 -1.79
CA VAL A 131 -4.31 -2.24 -1.81
C VAL A 131 -4.34 -3.57 -2.56
N SER A 132 -3.41 -3.76 -3.49
CA SER A 132 -3.22 -5.05 -4.18
C SER A 132 -1.90 -5.69 -3.80
N LEU A 133 -1.99 -6.97 -3.43
CA LEU A 133 -0.87 -7.84 -3.13
C LEU A 133 -0.68 -8.77 -4.32
N ASN A 134 0.49 -8.75 -4.94
CA ASN A 134 0.79 -9.61 -6.08
C ASN A 134 1.53 -10.85 -5.56
N LEU A 135 0.85 -11.99 -5.50
CA LEU A 135 1.41 -13.24 -5.01
C LEU A 135 2.25 -13.95 -6.09
N GLY A 136 1.81 -13.85 -7.35
CA GLY A 136 2.46 -14.52 -8.46
C GLY A 136 1.98 -15.96 -8.61
N ARG A 137 2.88 -16.93 -8.46
CA ARG A 137 2.55 -18.37 -8.58
C ARG A 137 2.54 -19.02 -7.20
N LEU A 138 1.48 -19.76 -6.89
CA LEU A 138 1.38 -20.57 -5.66
C LEU A 138 1.08 -22.03 -6.02
N PRO A 139 1.98 -22.98 -5.71
CA PRO A 139 1.78 -24.40 -6.00
C PRO A 139 0.46 -24.96 -5.46
N ALA A 140 0.00 -26.06 -6.05
CA ALA A 140 -1.16 -26.79 -5.56
C ALA A 140 -0.83 -27.45 -4.21
N GLY A 141 -1.73 -27.34 -3.22
CA GLY A 141 -1.52 -27.91 -1.89
C GLY A 141 -0.37 -27.28 -1.10
N GLU A 142 -0.02 -26.04 -1.42
CA GLU A 142 1.03 -25.29 -0.72
C GLU A 142 0.52 -24.87 0.68
N GLU A 143 0.97 -25.58 1.72
CA GLU A 143 0.61 -25.30 3.11
C GLU A 143 1.40 -24.13 3.72
N ASP A 144 2.65 -23.91 3.29
CA ASP A 144 3.49 -22.83 3.82
C ASP A 144 3.01 -21.43 3.40
N GLY A 145 2.20 -21.34 2.34
CA GLY A 145 1.42 -20.15 2.00
C GLY A 145 2.20 -18.82 1.92
N VAL A 146 1.49 -17.70 2.06
CA VAL A 146 2.06 -16.35 2.15
C VAL A 146 1.53 -15.69 3.41
N ASP A 147 2.45 -15.28 4.28
CA ASP A 147 2.13 -14.45 5.43
C ASP A 147 2.16 -12.99 5.04
N VAL A 148 1.14 -12.25 5.46
CA VAL A 148 1.03 -10.81 5.22
C VAL A 148 0.81 -10.09 6.54
N GLN A 149 1.54 -9.00 6.75
CA GLN A 149 1.31 -8.07 7.84
C GLN A 149 0.94 -6.70 7.28
N LEU A 150 -0.21 -6.18 7.68
CA LEU A 150 -0.64 -4.82 7.42
C LEU A 150 -0.35 -3.96 8.63
N LEU A 151 0.32 -2.83 8.43
CA LEU A 151 0.42 -1.77 9.43
C LEU A 151 -0.66 -0.74 9.14
N LEU A 152 -1.62 -0.61 10.05
CA LEU A 152 -2.79 0.25 9.89
C LEU A 152 -2.80 1.38 10.92
N ARG A 153 -3.47 2.47 10.57
CA ARG A 153 -3.80 3.56 11.51
C ARG A 153 -5.17 4.13 11.18
N SER A 154 -5.94 4.49 12.21
CA SER A 154 -7.15 5.28 12.06
C SER A 154 -7.11 6.47 13.01
N LEU A 155 -7.49 7.65 12.54
CA LEU A 155 -7.58 8.86 13.37
C LEU A 155 -9.00 9.12 13.87
N THR A 156 -9.99 8.35 13.41
CA THR A 156 -11.39 8.53 13.77
C THR A 156 -11.94 7.27 14.43
N PRO A 157 -12.62 7.38 15.58
CA PRO A 157 -13.30 6.24 16.17
C PRO A 157 -14.47 5.81 15.27
N GLY A 158 -14.78 4.51 15.29
CA GLY A 158 -15.84 3.94 14.47
C GLY A 158 -15.66 2.44 14.27
N GLU A 159 -16.69 1.84 13.67
CA GLU A 159 -16.67 0.45 13.21
C GLU A 159 -16.34 0.44 11.72
N TYR A 160 -15.30 -0.30 11.37
CA TYR A 160 -14.80 -0.45 10.01
C TYR A 160 -14.87 -1.91 9.58
N SER A 161 -15.09 -2.16 8.30
CA SER A 161 -15.05 -3.50 7.71
C SER A 161 -14.13 -3.48 6.50
N PHE A 162 -13.14 -4.37 6.50
CA PHE A 162 -12.26 -4.61 5.37
C PHE A 162 -12.82 -5.73 4.52
N LEU A 163 -12.90 -5.52 3.21
CA LEU A 163 -13.20 -6.59 2.27
C LEU A 163 -11.88 -7.07 1.66
N ILE A 164 -11.53 -8.34 1.92
CA ILE A 164 -10.29 -8.96 1.44
C ILE A 164 -10.67 -10.04 0.44
N CYS A 165 -10.37 -9.81 -0.83
CA CYS A 165 -10.69 -10.73 -1.93
C CYS A 165 -9.42 -11.33 -2.51
N SER A 166 -9.34 -12.66 -2.57
CA SER A 166 -8.29 -13.37 -3.30
C SER A 166 -8.80 -13.81 -4.67
N GLU A 167 -8.00 -13.59 -5.70
CA GLU A 167 -8.29 -13.97 -7.07
C GLU A 167 -7.06 -14.56 -7.75
N SER A 168 -7.28 -15.34 -8.80
CA SER A 168 -6.25 -15.86 -9.67
C SER A 168 -6.79 -15.96 -11.10
N ILE A 169 -5.91 -16.27 -12.04
CA ILE A 169 -6.35 -16.49 -13.43
C ILE A 169 -7.36 -17.64 -13.47
N ASN A 170 -8.53 -17.39 -14.07
CA ASN A 170 -9.63 -18.35 -14.25
C ASN A 170 -10.35 -18.79 -12.97
N THR A 171 -10.27 -18.02 -11.88
CA THR A 171 -11.10 -18.22 -10.68
C THR A 171 -11.94 -16.99 -10.39
N GLU A 172 -13.15 -17.18 -9.86
CA GLU A 172 -13.90 -16.08 -9.26
C GLU A 172 -13.20 -15.62 -7.97
N PRO A 173 -13.26 -14.32 -7.64
CA PRO A 173 -12.75 -13.81 -6.38
C PRO A 173 -13.48 -14.45 -5.19
N VAL A 174 -12.70 -14.90 -4.21
CA VAL A 174 -13.22 -15.34 -2.91
C VAL A 174 -12.92 -14.25 -1.90
N CYS A 175 -13.96 -13.74 -1.25
CA CYS A 175 -13.83 -12.61 -0.33
C CYS A 175 -14.16 -12.99 1.11
N ILE A 176 -13.44 -12.39 2.05
CA ILE A 176 -13.74 -12.41 3.48
C ILE A 176 -13.89 -10.97 3.99
N GLU A 177 -14.74 -10.78 4.97
CA GLU A 177 -14.85 -9.51 5.70
C GLU A 177 -14.08 -9.59 7.02
N GLN A 178 -13.37 -8.52 7.36
CA GLN A 178 -12.64 -8.42 8.62
C GLN A 178 -13.01 -7.11 9.35
N PRO A 179 -13.61 -7.20 10.55
CA PRO A 179 -14.04 -6.02 11.30
C PRO A 179 -12.89 -5.36 12.06
N LEU A 180 -12.96 -4.05 12.24
CA LEU A 180 -12.07 -3.27 13.09
C LEU A 180 -12.87 -2.18 13.83
N SER A 181 -12.91 -2.28 15.16
CA SER A 181 -13.47 -1.27 16.05
C SER A 181 -12.37 -0.33 16.52
N VAL A 182 -12.51 0.96 16.24
CA VAL A 182 -11.61 2.01 16.72
C VAL A 182 -12.32 2.82 17.79
N LYS A 183 -11.71 2.88 18.98
CA LYS A 183 -12.25 3.57 20.16
C LYS A 183 -11.51 4.88 20.40
N GLY A 184 -11.97 5.61 21.42
CA GLY A 184 -11.38 6.87 21.84
C GLY A 184 -12.01 8.09 21.17
N LEU A 185 -11.29 9.21 21.23
CA LEU A 185 -11.71 10.49 20.63
C LEU A 185 -11.12 10.63 19.22
N PRO A 186 -11.83 11.28 18.28
CA PRO A 186 -11.25 11.60 16.99
C PRO A 186 -10.01 12.47 17.19
N MET A 187 -8.96 12.17 16.42
CA MET A 187 -7.74 12.95 16.34
C MET A 187 -7.78 13.83 15.10
N LEU A 188 -8.12 15.11 15.29
CA LEU A 188 -8.24 16.03 14.17
C LEU A 188 -6.88 16.66 13.82
N PRO A 189 -6.46 16.61 12.53
CA PRO A 189 -5.31 17.37 12.05
C PRO A 189 -5.49 18.88 12.32
N PRO A 190 -4.40 19.60 12.63
CA PRO A 190 -4.49 21.02 12.93
C PRO A 190 -4.70 21.83 11.64
N ARG A 191 -5.36 22.99 11.76
CA ARG A 191 -5.39 24.02 10.71
C ARG A 191 -4.31 25.05 10.98
N ILE A 192 -3.63 25.47 9.91
CA ILE A 192 -2.54 26.43 9.98
C ILE A 192 -2.97 27.71 9.27
N SER A 193 -2.68 28.85 9.87
CA SER A 193 -2.87 30.17 9.25
C SER A 193 -1.76 31.11 9.71
N ILE A 194 -1.51 32.17 8.95
CA ILE A 194 -0.62 33.25 9.38
C ILE A 194 -1.49 34.41 9.85
N ALA A 195 -1.18 34.97 11.01
CA ALA A 195 -1.84 36.16 11.55
C ALA A 195 -0.82 37.15 12.10
N ARG A 196 -1.24 38.41 12.26
CA ARG A 196 -0.45 39.42 12.95
C ARG A 196 -0.79 39.39 14.44
N GLY A 197 0.21 39.24 15.29
CA GLY A 197 0.08 39.28 16.75
C GLY A 197 -0.09 40.69 17.28
N ASN A 198 -0.40 40.79 18.58
CA ASN A 198 -0.68 42.07 19.26
C ASN A 198 0.51 43.04 19.28
N THR A 199 1.73 42.53 19.13
CA THR A 199 2.97 43.32 19.05
C THR A 199 3.35 43.69 17.62
N GLY A 200 2.51 43.37 16.63
CA GLY A 200 2.76 43.63 15.21
C GLY A 200 3.56 42.54 14.49
N ASN A 201 4.12 41.57 15.21
CA ASN A 201 4.88 40.44 14.66
C ASN A 201 3.97 39.43 13.94
N LEU A 202 4.47 38.74 12.92
CA LEU A 202 3.74 37.64 12.30
C LEU A 202 3.87 36.36 13.13
N LEU A 203 2.74 35.68 13.30
CA LEU A 203 2.62 34.41 14.01
C LEU A 203 2.04 33.36 13.08
N LEU A 204 2.59 32.15 13.17
CA LEU A 204 1.94 30.94 12.71
C LEU A 204 0.90 30.54 13.74
N VAL A 205 -0.38 30.64 13.37
CA VAL A 205 -1.50 30.25 14.21
C VAL A 205 -1.89 28.82 13.88
N ILE A 206 -1.79 27.95 14.88
CA ILE A 206 -2.17 26.55 14.83
C ILE A 206 -3.47 26.38 15.58
N LYS A 207 -4.53 25.99 14.88
CA LYS A 207 -5.84 25.68 15.46
C LYS A 207 -6.05 24.18 15.48
N GLY A 208 -6.22 23.64 16.68
CA GLY A 208 -6.31 22.22 16.93
C GLY A 208 -7.48 21.85 17.82
N GLN A 209 -7.52 20.58 18.21
CA GLN A 209 -8.50 20.06 19.16
C GLN A 209 -7.97 20.18 20.59
N GLN A 210 -8.87 20.48 21.53
CA GLN A 210 -8.54 20.53 22.94
C GLN A 210 -8.00 19.17 23.43
N GLY A 211 -6.92 19.19 24.21
CA GLY A 211 -6.26 17.97 24.72
C GLY A 211 -5.28 17.32 23.74
N MET A 212 -5.24 17.74 22.48
CA MET A 212 -4.29 17.25 21.48
C MET A 212 -3.00 18.07 21.47
N ARG A 213 -1.91 17.41 21.08
CA ARG A 213 -0.60 18.04 20.83
C ARG A 213 -0.25 17.88 19.36
N TYR A 214 0.38 18.92 18.83
CA TYR A 214 0.79 19.00 17.44
C TYR A 214 2.27 19.35 17.35
N ARG A 215 2.98 18.66 16.48
CA ARG A 215 4.37 18.96 16.11
C ARG A 215 4.34 19.92 14.93
N VAL A 216 5.05 21.03 15.04
CA VAL A 216 5.12 22.06 14.00
C VAL A 216 6.53 22.11 13.45
N GLU A 217 6.64 22.09 12.13
CA GLU A 217 7.91 21.99 11.42
C GLU A 217 7.94 22.99 10.27
N SER A 218 9.15 23.44 9.92
CA SER A 218 9.42 24.32 8.80
C SER A 218 10.42 23.71 7.83
N SER A 219 10.33 24.10 6.56
CA SER A 219 11.23 23.63 5.50
C SER A 219 11.50 24.75 4.50
N SER A 220 12.71 24.79 3.95
CA SER A 220 13.08 25.70 2.85
C SER A 220 12.97 25.03 1.47
N ASP A 221 12.88 23.70 1.41
CA ASP A 221 13.04 22.91 0.18
C ASP A 221 12.00 21.78 0.01
N PHE A 222 11.06 21.64 0.95
CA PHE A 222 10.09 20.53 1.09
C PHE A 222 10.68 19.13 1.36
N GLN A 223 12.00 18.99 1.39
CA GLN A 223 12.70 17.72 1.61
C GLN A 223 13.15 17.60 3.07
N THR A 224 13.76 18.66 3.59
CA THR A 224 14.28 18.74 4.95
C THR A 224 13.31 19.52 5.83
N TRP A 225 12.85 18.90 6.91
CA TRP A 225 11.88 19.49 7.83
C TRP A 225 12.51 19.62 9.22
N GLU A 226 12.57 20.85 9.70
CA GLU A 226 13.14 21.19 11.01
C GLU A 226 12.03 21.47 12.01
N PHE A 227 12.24 21.05 13.26
CA PHE A 227 11.30 21.31 14.33
C PHE A 227 11.25 22.81 14.66
N LEU A 228 10.07 23.40 14.49
CA LEU A 228 9.82 24.81 14.79
C LEU A 228 9.22 25.00 16.20
N GLY A 229 8.37 24.08 16.63
CA GLY A 229 7.70 24.16 17.93
C GLY A 229 6.58 23.16 18.12
N ALA A 230 5.93 23.23 19.28
CA ALA A 230 4.76 22.42 19.59
C ALA A 230 3.54 23.33 19.80
N ALA A 231 2.38 22.86 19.33
CA ALA A 231 1.10 23.49 19.59
C ALA A 231 0.20 22.56 20.40
N SER A 232 -0.64 23.13 21.26
CA SER A 232 -1.55 22.34 22.09
C SER A 232 -2.86 23.06 22.32
N GLY A 233 -3.95 22.30 22.33
CA GLY A 233 -5.28 22.84 22.58
C GLY A 233 -5.91 23.49 21.34
N ILE A 234 -6.77 24.49 21.59
CA ILE A 234 -7.66 25.07 20.58
C ILE A 234 -6.91 26.03 19.65
N GLU A 235 -5.98 26.81 20.18
CA GLU A 235 -5.19 27.77 19.42
C GLU A 235 -3.80 27.97 20.04
N THR A 236 -2.76 27.98 19.22
CA THR A 236 -1.40 28.33 19.64
C THR A 236 -0.76 29.21 18.56
N GLY A 237 -0.17 30.33 18.96
CA GLY A 237 0.61 31.21 18.08
C GLY A 237 2.11 30.95 18.25
N ILE A 238 2.80 30.63 17.16
CA ILE A 238 4.25 30.41 17.12
C ILE A 238 4.89 31.55 16.31
N PRO A 239 5.87 32.29 16.85
CA PRO A 239 6.58 33.32 16.08
C PRO A 239 7.23 32.73 14.82
N LEU A 240 7.08 33.41 13.69
CA LEU A 240 7.78 33.01 12.47
C LEU A 240 9.29 33.25 12.62
N PRO A 241 10.15 32.36 12.11
CA PRO A 241 11.59 32.60 12.05
C PRO A 241 11.89 33.88 11.27
N THR A 242 12.80 34.71 11.77
CA THR A 242 13.24 35.95 11.12
C THR A 242 14.75 35.93 10.88
N ASN A 243 15.21 36.70 9.89
CA ASN A 243 16.63 37.00 9.72
C ASN A 243 17.12 38.00 10.81
N GLN A 244 18.38 38.41 10.73
CA GLN A 244 18.99 39.37 11.67
C GLN A 244 18.34 40.76 11.65
N ASP A 245 17.67 41.13 10.55
CA ASP A 245 16.96 42.39 10.38
C ASP A 245 15.49 42.32 10.84
N GLY A 246 15.05 41.19 11.40
CA GLY A 246 13.67 40.97 11.85
C GLY A 246 12.68 40.70 10.71
N VAL A 247 13.16 40.40 9.50
CA VAL A 247 12.32 40.05 8.34
C VAL A 247 12.01 38.54 8.38
N PRO A 248 10.73 38.13 8.27
CA PRO A 248 10.34 36.72 8.23
C PRO A 248 11.02 35.95 7.10
N LEU A 249 11.51 34.76 7.42
CA LEU A 249 12.09 33.85 6.43
C LEU A 249 10.98 33.26 5.54
N ASN A 250 11.28 33.11 4.25
CA ASN A 250 10.39 32.44 3.31
C ASN A 250 10.53 30.92 3.44
N LEU A 251 9.71 30.34 4.31
CA LEU A 251 9.70 28.91 4.62
C LEU A 251 8.30 28.34 4.39
N PHE A 252 8.25 27.04 4.14
CA PHE A 252 7.04 26.24 4.19
C PHE A 252 6.82 25.74 5.62
N TYR A 253 5.56 25.62 6.02
CA TYR A 253 5.18 25.18 7.36
C TYR A 253 4.22 24.01 7.28
N ARG A 254 4.40 23.03 8.17
CA ARG A 254 3.43 21.96 8.39
C ARG A 254 3.23 21.74 9.88
N ALA A 255 2.07 21.21 10.22
CA ALA A 255 1.74 20.78 11.56
C ALA A 255 1.04 19.44 11.49
N SER A 256 1.48 18.49 12.30
CA SER A 256 0.98 17.13 12.36
C SER A 256 0.64 16.76 13.80
N ILE A 257 -0.24 15.78 13.97
CA ILE A 257 -0.54 15.22 15.30
C ILE A 257 0.76 14.64 15.88
N ALA A 258 1.11 15.03 17.11
CA ALA A 258 2.22 14.44 17.84
C ALA A 258 1.70 13.17 18.53
N LEU A 259 1.88 12.03 17.84
CA LEU A 259 1.62 10.68 18.37
C LEU A 259 2.78 10.23 19.27
#